data_AF-A0A1R2AQ20-F1
#
_entry.id   AF-A0A1R2AQ20-F1
#
_cell.length_a   1.000
_cell.length_b   1.000
_cell.length_c   1.000
_cell.angle_alpha   90.00
_cell.angle_beta   90.00
_cell.angle_gamma   90.00
#
_symmetry.space_group_name_H-M   'P 1'
#
loop_
_entity.id
_entity.type
_entity.pdbx_description
1 polymer ?
#
loop_
_entity_poly.entity_id
_entity_poly.type
_entity_poly.pdbx_seq_one_letter_code
_entity_poly.pdbx_strand_id
1 'polypeptide(L)'
;MSWKDLFMSCPAKDCSNTDASFWSHRSCGSRIQINELAELRCSFHRNSSNIFGWSFGCSKHSDHSGKLDYKEPDRIKLLAVLAISLKDKGSELDDEWVIMLVMNLRKKN
;
A
#
# COMPACT_ATOMS: atom_id res chain seq x y z
N MET A 1 12.77 -12.82 -1.80
CA MET A 1 11.38 -12.33 -1.93
C MET A 1 10.54 -12.72 -0.74
N SER A 2 10.38 -11.77 0.17
CA SER A 2 9.49 -11.92 1.33
C SER A 2 8.33 -10.93 1.21
N TRP A 3 7.18 -11.33 1.72
CA TRP A 3 5.94 -10.55 1.63
C TRP A 3 5.53 -10.12 3.03
N LYS A 4 5.21 -8.84 3.16
CA LYS A 4 4.83 -8.20 4.42
C LYS A 4 3.45 -7.59 4.26
N ASP A 5 2.61 -7.70 5.28
CA ASP A 5 1.28 -7.10 5.23
C ASP A 5 1.41 -5.57 5.05
N LEU A 6 0.66 -5.05 4.07
CA LEU A 6 0.71 -3.64 3.72
C LEU A 6 0.00 -2.82 4.80
N PHE A 7 0.77 -2.08 5.57
CA PHE A 7 0.30 -1.14 6.59
C PHE A 7 0.69 0.28 6.17
N MET A 8 -0.29 1.13 5.87
CA MET A 8 -0.07 2.55 5.56
C MET A 8 -1.38 3.33 5.56
N SER A 9 -1.29 4.66 5.61
CA SER A 9 -2.43 5.56 5.39
C SER A 9 -2.80 5.67 3.91
N CYS A 10 -3.93 6.31 3.59
CA CYS A 10 -4.46 6.31 2.22
C CYS A 10 -3.59 7.10 1.24
N PRO A 11 -3.03 6.46 0.19
CA PRO A 11 -2.17 7.14 -0.77
C PRO A 11 -2.96 7.86 -1.87
N ALA A 12 -4.30 7.70 -1.91
CA ALA A 12 -5.13 8.29 -2.95
C ALA A 12 -5.00 9.82 -2.97
N LYS A 13 -5.02 10.36 -4.19
CA LYS A 13 -5.09 11.80 -4.43
C LYS A 13 -6.36 12.37 -3.78
N ASP A 14 -6.24 13.55 -3.18
CA ASP A 14 -7.33 14.29 -2.52
C ASP A 14 -8.03 13.56 -1.36
N CYS A 15 -7.37 12.55 -0.77
CA CYS A 15 -7.85 11.89 0.44
C CYS A 15 -7.18 12.49 1.70
N SER A 16 -7.97 12.92 2.67
CA SER A 16 -7.47 13.45 3.96
C SER A 16 -7.22 12.38 5.02
N ASN A 17 -7.39 11.09 4.69
CA ASN A 17 -7.17 10.02 5.64
C ASN A 17 -5.68 9.81 5.94
N THR A 18 -5.25 10.24 7.12
CA THR A 18 -3.88 10.06 7.63
C THR A 18 -3.72 8.82 8.50
N ASP A 19 -4.80 8.12 8.83
CA ASP A 19 -4.76 6.97 9.72
C ASP A 19 -4.20 5.75 8.98
N ALA A 20 -3.08 5.23 9.48
CA ALA A 20 -2.47 4.03 8.92
C ALA A 20 -3.27 2.79 9.31
N SER A 21 -3.48 1.90 8.35
CA SER A 21 -4.20 0.64 8.56
C SER A 21 -3.69 -0.45 7.64
N PHE A 22 -4.03 -1.70 7.97
CA PHE A 22 -3.78 -2.83 7.11
C PHE A 22 -4.78 -2.87 5.95
N TRP A 23 -4.26 -3.02 4.73
CA TRP A 23 -5.08 -3.06 3.52
C TRP A 23 -5.64 -4.45 3.25
N SER A 24 -6.82 -4.51 2.63
CA SER A 24 -7.50 -5.75 2.25
C SER A 24 -7.94 -5.72 0.79
N HIS A 25 -7.95 -6.89 0.17
CA HIS A 25 -8.41 -7.06 -1.20
C HIS A 25 -9.94 -6.99 -1.24
N ARG A 26 -10.49 -6.08 -2.05
CA ARG A 26 -11.93 -5.83 -2.16
C ARG A 26 -12.76 -7.10 -2.35
N SER A 27 -12.30 -8.01 -3.21
CA SER A 27 -13.11 -9.17 -3.62
C SER A 27 -13.16 -10.30 -2.57
N CYS A 28 -12.12 -10.45 -1.75
CA CYS A 28 -12.02 -11.60 -0.84
C CYS A 28 -11.71 -11.22 0.62
N GLY A 29 -11.53 -9.93 0.93
CA GLY A 29 -11.23 -9.43 2.27
C GLY A 29 -9.85 -9.78 2.82
N SER A 30 -9.07 -10.64 2.14
CA SER A 30 -7.75 -11.05 2.59
C SER A 30 -6.74 -9.90 2.51
N ARG A 31 -5.69 -9.96 3.36
CA ARG A 31 -4.66 -8.92 3.45
C ARG A 31 -3.95 -8.68 2.13
N ILE A 32 -3.67 -7.41 1.86
CA ILE A 32 -2.71 -7.01 0.83
C ILE A 32 -1.32 -7.07 1.44
N GLN A 33 -0.37 -7.57 0.65
CA GLN A 33 1.04 -7.67 1.03
C GLN A 33 1.91 -6.94 0.02
N ILE A 34 3.04 -6.43 0.49
CA ILE A 34 4.09 -5.78 -0.30
C ILE A 34 5.40 -6.57 -0.18
N ASN A 35 6.22 -6.57 -1.23
CA ASN A 35 7.57 -7.16 -1.23
C ASN A 35 8.66 -6.09 -1.46
N GLU A 36 9.93 -6.51 -1.35
CA GLU A 36 11.09 -5.65 -1.59
C GLU A 36 11.21 -5.15 -3.05
N LEU A 37 10.41 -5.70 -3.98
CA LEU A 37 10.35 -5.31 -5.38
C LEU A 37 9.26 -4.25 -5.66
N ALA A 38 8.60 -3.73 -4.62
CA ALA A 38 7.49 -2.79 -4.73
C ALA A 38 6.30 -3.35 -5.54
N GLU A 39 6.04 -4.64 -5.39
CA GLU A 39 4.84 -5.30 -5.90
C GLU A 39 3.85 -5.51 -4.76
N LEU A 40 2.57 -5.39 -5.09
CA LEU A 40 1.49 -5.79 -4.20
C LEU A 40 0.89 -7.11 -4.64
N ARG A 41 0.41 -7.88 -3.67
CA ARG A 41 -0.44 -9.05 -3.92
C ARG A 41 -1.55 -9.15 -2.88
N CYS A 42 -2.61 -9.86 -3.24
CA CYS A 42 -3.55 -10.40 -2.26
C CYS A 42 -2.97 -11.69 -1.64
N SER A 43 -3.00 -11.84 -0.32
CA SER A 43 -2.46 -13.03 0.37
C SER A 43 -3.18 -14.33 0.00
N PHE A 44 -4.44 -14.24 -0.45
CA PHE A 44 -5.23 -15.38 -0.92
C PHE A 44 -4.99 -15.71 -2.39
N HIS A 45 -5.18 -14.75 -3.30
CA HIS A 45 -5.05 -14.99 -4.75
C HIS A 45 -3.60 -15.08 -5.23
N ARG A 46 -2.65 -14.49 -4.48
CA ARG A 46 -1.20 -14.50 -4.75
C ARG A 46 -0.71 -13.90 -6.07
N ASN A 47 -1.61 -13.45 -6.94
CA ASN A 47 -1.27 -12.64 -8.11
C ASN A 47 -0.65 -11.31 -7.65
N SER A 48 0.55 -11.01 -8.15
CA SER A 48 1.25 -9.76 -7.87
C SER A 48 1.31 -8.83 -9.07
N SER A 49 1.36 -7.53 -8.79
CA SER A 49 1.66 -6.52 -9.79
C SER A 49 2.26 -5.28 -9.13
N ASN A 50 2.80 -4.37 -9.95
CA ASN A 50 3.40 -3.12 -9.49
C ASN A 50 2.41 -2.32 -8.62
N ILE A 51 2.87 -1.80 -7.48
CA ILE A 51 2.06 -0.99 -6.55
C ILE A 51 1.33 0.19 -7.21
N PHE A 52 1.90 0.78 -8.25
CA PHE A 52 1.28 1.90 -8.99
C PHE A 52 0.18 1.47 -9.96
N GLY A 53 -0.09 0.18 -10.12
CA GLY A 53 -1.21 -0.37 -10.89
C GLY A 53 -2.41 -0.76 -10.03
N TRP A 54 -2.40 -0.40 -8.74
CA TRP A 54 -3.47 -0.70 -7.80
C TRP A 54 -4.25 0.56 -7.44
N SER A 55 -5.56 0.45 -7.33
CA SER A 55 -6.43 1.50 -6.81
C SER A 55 -6.75 1.25 -5.33
N PHE A 56 -6.82 2.32 -4.54
CA PHE A 56 -7.01 2.29 -3.09
C PHE A 56 -8.37 2.91 -2.72
N GLY A 57 -9.11 2.24 -1.85
CA GLY A 57 -10.40 2.70 -1.32
C GLY A 57 -10.37 2.82 0.20
N CYS A 58 -10.82 3.93 0.77
CA CYS A 58 -10.97 4.10 2.21
C CYS A 58 -12.25 4.87 2.58
N SER A 59 -12.67 4.80 3.84
CA SER A 59 -13.93 5.37 4.34
C SER A 59 -14.06 6.90 4.20
N LYS A 60 -12.96 7.62 3.92
CA LYS A 60 -12.96 9.09 3.75
C LYS A 60 -13.24 9.55 2.31
N HIS A 61 -13.33 8.61 1.36
CA HIS A 61 -13.80 8.87 0.00
C HIS A 61 -14.73 7.75 -0.44
N SER A 62 -15.79 7.53 0.33
CA SER A 62 -16.94 6.75 -0.13
C SER A 62 -17.94 7.66 -0.84
N ASP A 63 -18.72 7.09 -1.76
CA ASP A 63 -19.89 7.78 -2.33
C ASP A 63 -21.02 7.92 -1.29
N HIS A 64 -22.10 8.61 -1.68
CA HIS A 64 -23.27 8.83 -0.82
C HIS A 64 -24.00 7.55 -0.39
N SER A 65 -23.72 6.41 -1.05
CA SER A 65 -24.26 5.09 -0.70
C SER A 65 -23.35 4.31 0.26
N GLY A 66 -22.23 4.91 0.68
CA GLY A 66 -21.24 4.27 1.54
C GLY A 66 -20.31 3.30 0.79
N LYS A 67 -20.38 3.25 -0.55
CA LYS A 67 -19.50 2.42 -1.35
C LYS A 67 -18.15 3.12 -1.50
N LEU A 68 -17.07 2.38 -1.27
CA LEU A 68 -15.71 2.91 -1.40
C LEU A 68 -15.44 3.35 -2.85
N ASP A 69 -14.96 4.58 -3.02
CA ASP A 69 -14.38 5.05 -4.28
C ASP A 69 -12.92 4.61 -4.34
N TYR A 70 -12.57 3.84 -5.36
CA TYR A 70 -11.21 3.30 -5.54
C TYR A 70 -10.44 4.22 -6.47
N LYS A 71 -9.41 4.85 -5.95
CA LYS A 71 -8.60 5.83 -6.69
C LYS A 71 -7.17 5.37 -6.84
N GLU A 72 -6.55 5.73 -7.96
CA GLU A 72 -5.12 5.57 -8.15
C GLU A 72 -4.33 6.33 -7.05
N PRO A 73 -3.19 5.80 -6.60
CA PRO A 73 -2.36 6.47 -5.63
C PRO A 73 -1.73 7.72 -6.25
N ASP A 74 -1.64 8.80 -5.48
CA ASP A 74 -0.68 9.85 -5.78
C ASP A 74 0.72 9.30 -5.51
N ARG A 75 1.62 9.38 -6.49
CA ARG A 75 2.93 8.72 -6.42
C ARG A 75 3.78 9.27 -5.28
N ILE A 76 3.83 10.59 -5.11
CA ILE A 76 4.63 11.23 -4.08
C ILE A 76 4.05 10.90 -2.71
N LYS A 77 2.72 10.98 -2.57
CA LYS A 77 2.02 10.64 -1.34
C LYS A 77 2.23 9.17 -0.96
N LEU A 78 2.16 8.26 -1.92
CA LEU A 78 2.41 6.83 -1.69
C LEU A 78 3.81 6.60 -1.10
N LEU A 79 4.84 7.22 -1.69
CA LEU A 79 6.21 7.14 -1.19
C LEU A 79 6.30 7.69 0.24
N ALA A 80 5.66 8.83 0.51
CA ALA A 80 5.67 9.46 1.83
C ALA A 80 4.99 8.59 2.89
N VAL A 81 3.80 8.05 2.62
CA VAL A 81 3.07 7.21 3.60
C VAL A 81 3.75 5.87 3.82
N LEU A 82 4.39 5.30 2.80
CA LEU A 82 5.23 4.10 2.97
C LEU A 82 6.44 4.40 3.85
N ALA A 83 7.15 5.51 3.63
CA ALA A 83 8.30 5.89 4.46
C ALA A 83 7.91 6.08 5.93
N ILE A 84 6.76 6.72 6.20
CA ILE A 84 6.21 6.86 7.56
C ILE A 84 5.90 5.49 8.17
N SER A 85 5.21 4.64 7.42
CA SER A 85 4.79 3.33 7.93
C SER A 85 5.98 2.40 8.19
N LEU A 86 7.00 2.46 7.34
CA LEU A 86 8.25 1.71 7.53
C LEU A 86 9.05 2.23 8.72
N LYS A 87 8.95 3.51 9.09
CA LYS A 87 9.55 4.00 10.33
C LYS A 87 8.84 3.43 11.55
N ASP A 88 7.51 3.38 11.52
CA ASP A 88 6.70 2.93 12.67
C ASP A 88 6.70 1.41 12.85
N LYS A 89 6.81 0.65 11.75
CA LYS A 89 6.84 -0.83 11.73
C LYS A 89 8.23 -1.41 11.43
N GLY A 90 9.23 -0.56 11.22
CA GLY A 90 10.55 -0.96 10.73
C GLY A 90 11.31 -1.90 11.64
N SER A 91 11.00 -1.93 12.93
CA SER A 91 11.61 -2.89 13.86
C SER A 91 11.31 -4.36 13.50
N GLU A 92 10.28 -4.64 12.70
CA GLU A 92 9.92 -5.98 12.22
C GLU A 92 10.50 -6.30 10.82
N LEU A 93 11.19 -5.35 10.20
CA LEU A 93 11.75 -5.45 8.85
C LEU A 93 13.27 -5.35 8.90
N ASP A 94 13.96 -6.17 8.13
CA ASP A 94 15.42 -6.04 8.00
C ASP A 94 15.79 -4.83 7.13
N ASP A 95 16.90 -4.16 7.46
CA ASP A 95 17.36 -2.94 6.79
C ASP A 95 17.56 -3.16 5.28
N GLU A 96 18.04 -4.34 4.88
CA GLU A 96 18.27 -4.69 3.48
C GLU A 96 16.95 -4.72 2.69
N TRP A 97 15.89 -5.31 3.26
CA TRP A 97 14.56 -5.34 2.68
C TRP A 97 14.00 -3.94 2.49
N VAL A 98 14.17 -3.06 3.49
CA VAL A 98 13.73 -1.65 3.41
C VAL A 98 14.51 -0.90 2.32
N ILE A 99 15.84 -1.05 2.26
CA ILE A 99 16.68 -0.44 1.23
C ILE A 99 16.23 -0.89 -0.16
N MET A 100 16.00 -2.19 -0.35
CA MET A 100 15.57 -2.76 -1.62
C MET A 100 14.19 -2.23 -2.05
N LEU A 101 13.23 -2.16 -1.11
CA LEU A 101 11.92 -1.56 -1.38
C LEU A 101 12.05 -0.11 -1.86
N VAL A 102 12.81 0.72 -1.15
CA VAL A 102 13.01 2.14 -1.50
C VAL A 102 13.66 2.28 -2.89
N MET A 103 14.66 1.47 -3.19
CA MET A 103 15.32 1.48 -4.50
C MET A 103 14.37 1.09 -5.64
N ASN A 104 13.53 0.07 -5.43
CA ASN A 104 12.58 -0.39 -6.44
C ASN A 104 11.39 0.58 -6.63
N LEU A 105 10.91 1.20 -5.55
CA LEU A 105 9.92 2.26 -5.61
C LEU A 105 10.42 3.44 -6.46
N ARG A 106 11.68 3.86 -6.26
CA ARG A 106 12.29 4.94 -7.05
C ARG A 106 12.43 4.58 -8.53
N LYS A 107 12.78 3.33 -8.87
CA LYS A 107 12.93 2.87 -10.27
C LYS A 107 11.60 2.81 -11.03
N LYS A 108 10.49 2.61 -10.31
CA LYS A 108 9.14 2.47 -10.88
C LYS A 108 8.37 3.80 -10.93
N ASN A 109 8.87 4.83 -10.24
CA ASN A 109 8.36 6.19 -10.26
C ASN A 109 8.83 6.93 -11.52
#